data_AF-A0A0R2K2M4-F1
#
_entry.id   AF-A0A0R2K2M4-F1
#
_cell.length_a   1.000
_cell.length_b   1.000
_cell.length_c   1.000
_cell.angle_alpha   90.00
_cell.angle_beta   90.00
_cell.angle_gamma   90.00
#
_symmetry.space_group_name_H-M   'P 1'
#
loop_
_entity.id
_entity.type
_entity.pdbx_description
1 polymer ?
#
loop_
_entity_poly.entity_id
_entity_poly.type
_entity_poly.pdbx_seq_one_letter_code
_entity_poly.pdbx_strand_id
1 'polypeptide(L)'
;MLPYFSTVALIGLIKLVGHNFVPNWISPIGVVQYIVSALYGLGTNSFIPGIKVTVSAIGAIWFLPAMFVGNIVFNAAFKLSKKFVHAKTLLLIFSLALTVLGFLLSKKIQLPWSFDAALISQSFYCFGYMVRQLNLIERGKLLLDLAGLLFWVFSAESGFFYMNIGYADSPILATLGAVGGSYFIMRVCCLLMRSQYQWPVFRKYGKDSLVMLCFHLIDLNAFLIGPRLFNKVVTMSGKIEVAIVVIICYRLFVIWVASIIVPHIPVIRSFFFPRKFPFKVKDKQSLVKNSLR
;
A
#
# COMPACT_ATOMS: atom_id res chain seq x y z
N MET A 1 -3.99 -1.85 10.76
CA MET A 1 -4.56 -0.60 11.28
C MET A 1 -3.66 0.15 12.24
N LEU A 2 -2.95 -0.51 13.17
CA LEU A 2 -2.05 0.20 14.10
C LEU A 2 -1.04 1.14 13.38
N PRO A 3 -0.28 0.70 12.35
CA PRO A 3 0.62 1.62 11.61
C PRO A 3 -0.10 2.79 10.94
N TYR A 4 -1.35 2.60 10.49
CA TYR A 4 -2.16 3.67 9.89
C TYR A 4 -2.46 4.76 10.91
N PHE A 5 -3.07 4.39 12.04
CA PHE A 5 -3.42 5.34 13.09
C PHE A 5 -2.20 6.02 13.68
N SER A 6 -1.09 5.29 13.85
CA SER A 6 0.17 5.86 14.32
C SER A 6 0.77 6.86 13.34
N THR A 7 0.69 6.59 12.04
CA THR A 7 1.17 7.54 11.01
C THR A 7 0.32 8.81 11.02
N VAL A 8 -1.01 8.66 11.07
CA VAL A 8 -1.94 9.80 11.16
C VAL A 8 -1.67 10.62 12.43
N ALA A 9 -1.59 9.97 13.58
CA ALA A 9 -1.33 10.65 14.85
C ALA A 9 0.02 11.40 14.83
N LEU A 10 1.06 10.78 14.28
CA LEU A 10 2.39 11.38 14.21
C LEU A 10 2.43 12.58 13.25
N ILE A 11 1.81 12.49 12.07
CA ILE A 11 1.69 13.63 11.16
C ILE A 11 0.90 14.77 11.81
N GLY A 12 -0.24 14.46 12.43
CA GLY A 12 -1.06 15.44 13.13
C GLY A 12 -0.29 16.15 14.25
N LEU A 13 0.44 15.38 15.08
CA LEU A 13 1.29 15.91 16.15
C LEU A 13 2.42 16.80 15.62
N ILE A 14 3.16 16.33 14.60
CA ILE A 14 4.25 17.10 13.98
C ILE A 14 3.71 18.41 13.43
N LYS A 15 2.55 18.40 12.77
CA LYS A 15 1.95 19.63 12.25
C LYS A 15 1.48 20.57 13.36
N LEU A 16 0.76 20.05 14.35
CA LEU A 16 0.20 20.86 15.44
C LEU A 16 1.29 21.51 16.30
N VAL A 17 2.31 20.75 16.67
CA VAL A 17 3.42 21.23 17.51
C VAL A 17 4.43 22.00 16.66
N GLY A 18 4.87 21.41 15.55
CA GLY A 18 5.94 21.95 14.71
C GLY A 18 5.58 23.29 14.07
N HIS A 19 4.29 23.55 13.79
CA HIS A 19 3.86 24.85 13.27
C HIS A 19 4.11 26.00 14.25
N ASN A 20 4.13 25.74 15.56
CA ASN A 20 4.41 26.77 16.56
C ASN A 20 5.91 27.11 16.67
N PHE A 21 6.79 26.19 16.29
CA PHE A 21 8.25 26.36 16.43
C PHE A 21 8.96 26.66 15.10
N VAL A 22 8.54 26.01 14.02
CA VAL A 22 9.17 26.08 12.69
C VAL A 22 8.08 26.15 11.59
N PRO A 23 7.17 27.15 11.62
CA PRO A 23 6.03 27.24 10.70
C PRO A 23 6.43 27.17 9.24
N ASN A 24 7.58 27.76 8.90
CA ASN A 24 8.09 27.75 7.55
C ASN A 24 8.41 26.32 7.07
N TRP A 25 8.81 25.38 7.92
CA TRP A 25 9.25 24.04 7.50
C TRP A 25 8.17 22.97 7.58
N ILE A 26 6.98 23.33 8.09
CA ILE A 26 5.89 22.41 8.40
C ILE A 26 4.69 22.74 7.51
N SER A 27 4.07 21.70 6.95
CA SER A 27 2.85 21.89 6.17
C SER A 27 1.71 22.37 7.09
N PRO A 28 0.92 23.36 6.66
CA PRO A 28 -0.23 23.84 7.43
C PRO A 28 -1.25 22.71 7.68
N ILE A 29 -2.00 22.83 8.76
CA ILE A 29 -3.03 21.87 9.15
C ILE A 29 -4.38 22.55 9.37
N GLY A 30 -5.37 22.17 8.56
CA GLY A 30 -6.77 22.34 8.93
C GLY A 30 -7.19 21.15 9.78
N VAL A 31 -7.26 21.32 11.12
CA VAL A 31 -7.47 20.19 12.06
C VAL A 31 -8.72 19.38 11.72
N VAL A 32 -9.85 20.06 11.48
CA VAL A 32 -11.12 19.40 11.12
C VAL A 32 -10.96 18.62 9.81
N GLN A 33 -10.42 19.26 8.77
CA GLN A 33 -10.20 18.63 7.48
C GLN A 33 -9.28 17.42 7.60
N TYR A 34 -8.22 17.51 8.40
CA TYR A 34 -7.28 16.43 8.64
C TYR A 34 -7.94 15.23 9.35
N ILE A 35 -8.77 15.50 10.37
CA ILE A 35 -9.54 14.44 11.06
C ILE A 35 -10.51 13.77 10.09
N VAL A 36 -11.24 14.55 9.28
CA VAL A 36 -12.15 14.01 8.26
C VAL A 36 -11.38 13.15 7.26
N SER A 37 -10.26 13.64 6.73
CA SER A 37 -9.37 12.89 5.83
C SER A 37 -8.84 11.61 6.46
N ALA A 38 -8.48 11.63 7.75
CA ALA A 38 -7.99 10.46 8.47
C ALA A 38 -9.08 9.42 8.74
N LEU A 39 -10.32 9.86 8.99
CA LEU A 39 -11.45 8.97 9.20
C LEU A 39 -11.96 8.38 7.88
N TYR A 40 -11.96 9.16 6.81
CA TYR A 40 -12.41 8.71 5.50
C TYR A 40 -11.33 7.91 4.75
N GLY A 41 -10.05 8.25 4.92
CA GLY A 41 -8.93 7.46 4.43
C GLY A 41 -8.76 7.43 2.90
N LEU A 42 -9.10 8.50 2.17
CA LEU A 42 -8.98 8.55 0.71
C LEU A 42 -7.56 8.80 0.23
N GLY A 43 -7.20 8.19 -0.90
CA GLY A 43 -5.90 8.40 -1.56
C GLY A 43 -5.81 9.67 -2.40
N THR A 44 -6.95 10.27 -2.76
CA THR A 44 -7.06 11.45 -3.63
C THR A 44 -8.11 12.40 -3.07
N ASN A 45 -7.97 13.69 -3.38
CA ASN A 45 -8.98 14.68 -3.05
C ASN A 45 -10.28 14.33 -3.77
N SER A 46 -11.39 14.21 -3.05
CA SER A 46 -12.66 13.81 -3.64
C SER A 46 -13.82 14.54 -3.01
N PHE A 47 -14.75 14.95 -3.87
CA PHE A 47 -16.04 15.47 -3.45
C PHE A 47 -17.00 14.32 -3.18
N ILE A 48 -17.64 14.32 -2.00
CA ILE A 48 -18.60 13.29 -1.61
C ILE A 48 -20.02 13.83 -1.87
N PRO A 49 -20.74 13.35 -2.91
CA PRO A 49 -22.00 13.95 -3.33
C PRO A 49 -23.07 13.96 -2.23
N GLY A 50 -23.15 12.89 -1.43
CA GLY A 50 -24.19 12.74 -0.40
C GLY A 50 -24.06 13.71 0.78
N ILE A 51 -22.85 14.11 1.14
CA ILE A 51 -22.57 14.97 2.32
C ILE A 51 -22.16 16.38 1.87
N LYS A 52 -21.93 16.59 0.57
CA LYS A 52 -21.46 17.85 -0.03
C LYS A 52 -20.16 18.38 0.59
N VAL A 53 -19.28 17.48 1.02
CA VAL A 53 -17.97 17.81 1.61
C VAL A 53 -16.87 17.31 0.69
N THR A 54 -15.85 18.15 0.50
CA THR A 54 -14.60 17.75 -0.15
C THR A 54 -13.67 17.16 0.90
N VAL A 55 -13.30 15.90 0.74
CA VAL A 55 -12.35 15.21 1.61
C VAL A 55 -10.97 15.27 0.97
N SER A 56 -9.98 15.76 1.72
CA SER A 56 -8.60 15.83 1.25
C SER A 56 -7.94 14.44 1.32
N ALA A 57 -6.99 14.19 0.43
CA ALA A 57 -6.22 12.96 0.40
C ALA A 57 -5.39 12.80 1.68
N ILE A 58 -5.39 11.59 2.27
CA ILE A 58 -4.45 11.22 3.34
C ILE A 58 -3.09 10.75 2.79
N GLY A 59 -2.97 10.65 1.46
CA GLY A 59 -1.79 10.14 0.75
C GLY A 59 -1.76 8.60 0.71
N ALA A 60 -0.64 8.02 0.28
CA ALA A 60 -0.54 6.58 -0.02
C ALA A 60 -0.82 5.63 1.14
N ILE A 61 -0.92 6.12 2.39
CA ILE A 61 -1.39 5.30 3.52
C ILE A 61 -2.86 4.89 3.42
N TRP A 62 -3.65 5.44 2.48
CA TRP A 62 -5.00 4.98 2.12
C TRP A 62 -5.05 3.46 1.83
N PHE A 63 -3.95 2.91 1.34
CA PHE A 63 -3.82 1.49 1.05
C PHE A 63 -3.98 0.60 2.31
N LEU A 64 -3.66 1.12 3.51
CA LEU A 64 -3.77 0.35 4.76
C LEU A 64 -5.22 0.08 5.20
N PRO A 65 -6.14 1.06 5.26
CA PRO A 65 -7.55 0.78 5.47
C PRO A 65 -8.15 -0.06 4.33
N ALA A 66 -7.78 0.22 3.07
CA ALA A 66 -8.24 -0.59 1.93
C ALA A 66 -7.84 -2.07 2.07
N MET A 67 -6.59 -2.35 2.43
CA MET A 67 -6.11 -3.72 2.68
C MET A 67 -6.80 -4.36 3.89
N PHE A 68 -7.06 -3.60 4.96
CA PHE A 68 -7.77 -4.11 6.14
C PHE A 68 -9.20 -4.55 5.78
N VAL A 69 -9.94 -3.71 5.09
CA VAL A 69 -11.30 -4.02 4.61
C VAL A 69 -11.25 -5.15 3.58
N GLY A 70 -10.32 -5.09 2.63
CA GLY A 70 -10.15 -6.11 1.59
C GLY A 70 -9.90 -7.49 2.17
N ASN A 71 -9.11 -7.59 3.25
CA ASN A 71 -8.93 -8.83 4.00
C ASN A 71 -10.24 -9.34 4.64
N ILE A 72 -11.05 -8.46 5.23
CA ILE A 72 -12.33 -8.85 5.84
C ILE A 72 -13.27 -9.39 4.76
N VAL A 73 -13.43 -8.65 3.65
CA VAL A 73 -14.29 -9.01 2.52
C VAL A 73 -13.84 -10.35 1.92
N PHE A 74 -12.54 -10.51 1.63
CA PHE A 74 -12.01 -11.75 1.07
C PHE A 74 -12.23 -12.94 2.00
N ASN A 75 -11.97 -12.79 3.30
CA ASN A 75 -12.18 -13.86 4.27
C ASN A 75 -13.67 -14.24 4.42
N ALA A 76 -14.58 -13.26 4.33
CA ALA A 76 -16.01 -13.51 4.33
C ALA A 76 -16.43 -14.30 3.08
N ALA A 77 -15.99 -13.86 1.89
CA ALA A 77 -16.22 -14.57 0.64
C ALA A 77 -15.66 -15.99 0.70
N PHE A 78 -14.43 -16.16 1.17
CA PHE A 78 -13.78 -17.47 1.33
C PHE A 78 -14.56 -18.42 2.25
N LYS A 79 -15.00 -17.94 3.42
CA LYS A 79 -15.80 -18.73 4.36
C LYS A 79 -17.15 -19.12 3.76
N LEU A 80 -17.78 -18.21 3.01
CA LEU A 80 -19.05 -18.50 2.35
C LEU A 80 -18.87 -19.53 1.23
N SER A 81 -17.87 -19.36 0.38
CA SER A 81 -17.62 -20.28 -0.75
C SER A 81 -17.31 -21.70 -0.28
N LYS A 82 -16.60 -21.86 0.85
CA LYS A 82 -16.28 -23.16 1.44
C LYS A 82 -17.48 -24.01 1.86
N LYS A 83 -18.67 -23.41 2.01
CA LYS A 83 -19.90 -24.14 2.35
C LYS A 83 -20.46 -24.95 1.17
N PHE A 84 -19.96 -24.74 -0.03
CA PHE A 84 -20.47 -25.33 -1.27
C PHE A 84 -19.45 -26.28 -1.90
N VAL A 85 -19.95 -27.25 -2.69
CA VAL A 85 -19.12 -28.28 -3.38
C VAL A 85 -18.08 -27.62 -4.29
N HIS A 86 -18.48 -26.58 -5.04
CA HIS A 86 -17.62 -25.87 -6.00
C HIS A 86 -16.92 -24.65 -5.39
N ALA A 87 -16.34 -24.80 -4.19
CA ALA A 87 -15.82 -23.69 -3.39
C ALA A 87 -14.81 -22.80 -4.14
N LYS A 88 -13.90 -23.37 -4.95
CA LYS A 88 -12.88 -22.58 -5.68
C LYS A 88 -13.52 -21.74 -6.79
N THR A 89 -14.42 -22.33 -7.57
CA THR A 89 -15.14 -21.63 -8.64
C THR A 89 -16.01 -20.52 -8.07
N LEU A 90 -16.71 -20.79 -6.97
CA LEU A 90 -17.56 -19.80 -6.33
C LEU A 90 -16.75 -18.63 -5.73
N LEU A 91 -15.56 -18.91 -5.17
CA LEU A 91 -14.64 -17.86 -4.71
C LEU A 91 -14.17 -16.97 -5.86
N LEU A 92 -13.84 -17.56 -7.01
CA LEU A 92 -13.48 -16.83 -8.21
C LEU A 92 -14.63 -15.93 -8.68
N ILE A 93 -15.85 -16.48 -8.77
CA ILE A 93 -17.05 -15.73 -9.16
C ILE A 93 -17.29 -14.55 -8.21
N PHE A 94 -17.25 -14.79 -6.88
CA PHE A 94 -17.40 -13.70 -5.91
C PHE A 94 -16.31 -12.63 -6.06
N SER A 95 -15.06 -13.04 -6.24
CA SER A 95 -13.94 -12.11 -6.35
C SER A 95 -14.05 -11.24 -7.61
N LEU A 96 -14.47 -11.82 -8.74
CA LEU A 96 -14.72 -11.09 -9.98
C LEU A 96 -15.94 -10.17 -9.87
N ALA A 97 -17.05 -10.66 -9.29
CA ALA A 97 -18.25 -9.86 -9.09
C ALA A 97 -17.98 -8.64 -8.19
N LEU A 98 -17.23 -8.83 -7.10
CA LEU A 98 -16.82 -7.73 -6.22
C LEU A 98 -15.87 -6.76 -6.93
N THR A 99 -14.97 -7.26 -7.78
CA THR A 99 -14.07 -6.40 -8.57
C THR A 99 -14.87 -5.49 -9.52
N VAL A 100 -15.83 -6.06 -10.26
CA VAL A 100 -16.72 -5.31 -11.15
C VAL A 100 -17.55 -4.30 -10.35
N LEU A 101 -18.11 -4.72 -9.21
CA LEU A 101 -18.86 -3.84 -8.32
C LEU A 101 -18.01 -2.66 -7.85
N GLY A 102 -16.75 -2.88 -7.48
CA GLY A 102 -15.83 -1.82 -7.06
C GLY A 102 -15.58 -0.78 -8.15
N PHE A 103 -15.36 -1.20 -9.41
CA PHE A 103 -15.24 -0.27 -10.54
C PHE A 103 -16.54 0.50 -10.80
N LEU A 104 -17.71 -0.13 -10.66
CA LEU A 104 -19.01 0.52 -10.86
C LEU A 104 -19.33 1.53 -9.76
N LEU A 105 -19.01 1.21 -8.50
CA LEU A 105 -19.22 2.10 -7.35
C LEU A 105 -18.30 3.32 -7.42
N SER A 106 -17.03 3.11 -7.77
CA SER A 106 -16.02 4.17 -7.88
C SER A 106 -16.41 5.31 -8.82
N LYS A 107 -17.21 5.00 -9.87
CA LYS A 107 -17.74 6.00 -10.82
C LYS A 107 -18.79 6.92 -10.20
N LYS A 108 -19.47 6.47 -9.14
CA LYS A 108 -20.58 7.20 -8.52
C LYS A 108 -20.16 7.89 -7.24
N ILE A 109 -19.38 7.21 -6.40
CA ILE A 109 -18.98 7.71 -5.09
C ILE A 109 -17.66 7.06 -4.67
N GLN A 110 -16.81 7.82 -3.99
CA GLN A 110 -15.66 7.29 -3.28
C GLN A 110 -16.09 6.96 -1.86
N LEU A 111 -16.04 5.69 -1.49
CA LEU A 111 -16.47 5.19 -0.20
C LEU A 111 -15.40 5.36 0.89
N PRO A 112 -15.80 5.46 2.17
CA PRO A 112 -14.85 5.53 3.27
C PRO A 112 -13.96 4.29 3.30
N TRP A 113 -12.74 4.51 3.79
CA TRP A 113 -11.67 3.51 3.93
C TRP A 113 -11.23 2.91 2.60
N SER A 114 -11.46 3.66 1.52
CA SER A 114 -11.22 3.22 0.14
C SER A 114 -11.85 1.85 -0.11
N PHE A 115 -13.10 1.69 0.32
CA PHE A 115 -13.85 0.44 0.18
C PHE A 115 -13.95 0.00 -1.28
N ASP A 116 -14.08 0.94 -2.22
CA ASP A 116 -14.14 0.61 -3.66
C ASP A 116 -12.84 -0.04 -4.13
N ALA A 117 -11.69 0.50 -3.72
CA ALA A 117 -10.39 -0.10 -3.99
C ALA A 117 -10.25 -1.48 -3.33
N ALA A 118 -10.79 -1.66 -2.12
CA ALA A 118 -10.85 -2.96 -1.46
C ALA A 118 -11.68 -3.98 -2.26
N LEU A 119 -12.79 -3.56 -2.87
CA LEU A 119 -13.60 -4.39 -3.76
C LEU A 119 -12.88 -4.74 -5.07
N ILE A 120 -12.24 -3.75 -5.71
CA ILE A 120 -11.41 -3.98 -6.91
C ILE A 120 -10.29 -4.98 -6.63
N SER A 121 -9.70 -4.91 -5.43
CA SER A 121 -8.59 -5.77 -5.04
C SER A 121 -8.94 -7.26 -4.92
N GLN A 122 -10.22 -7.63 -4.85
CA GLN A 122 -10.64 -9.01 -4.53
C GLN A 122 -10.12 -10.02 -5.56
N SER A 123 -10.04 -9.63 -6.83
CA SER A 123 -9.38 -10.42 -7.89
C SER A 123 -7.93 -10.76 -7.54
N PHE A 124 -7.16 -9.80 -7.03
CA PHE A 124 -5.76 -9.98 -6.61
C PHE A 124 -5.63 -10.91 -5.39
N TYR A 125 -6.54 -10.78 -4.42
CA TYR A 125 -6.59 -11.68 -3.26
C TYR A 125 -6.87 -13.12 -3.67
N CYS A 126 -7.87 -13.32 -4.54
CA CYS A 126 -8.21 -14.64 -5.08
C CYS A 126 -7.04 -15.24 -5.86
N PHE A 127 -6.40 -14.44 -6.71
CA PHE A 127 -5.22 -14.88 -7.46
C PHE A 127 -4.07 -15.28 -6.54
N GLY A 128 -3.70 -14.45 -5.57
CA GLY A 128 -2.66 -14.77 -4.59
C GLY A 128 -2.97 -16.04 -3.80
N TYR A 129 -4.23 -16.26 -3.45
CA TYR A 129 -4.68 -17.52 -2.83
C TYR A 129 -4.48 -18.72 -3.77
N MET A 130 -4.84 -18.61 -5.04
CA MET A 130 -4.67 -19.68 -6.03
C MET A 130 -3.19 -19.99 -6.30
N VAL A 131 -2.34 -18.96 -6.42
CA VAL A 131 -0.88 -19.11 -6.58
C VAL A 131 -0.31 -19.97 -5.46
N ARG A 132 -0.69 -19.68 -4.20
CA ARG A 132 -0.25 -20.43 -3.03
C ARG A 132 -0.82 -21.85 -3.01
N GLN A 133 -2.12 -22.02 -3.27
CA GLN A 133 -2.77 -23.34 -3.23
C GLN A 133 -2.24 -24.31 -4.29
N LEU A 134 -1.86 -23.79 -5.46
CA LEU A 134 -1.36 -24.57 -6.58
C LEU A 134 0.17 -24.68 -6.59
N ASN A 135 0.86 -24.07 -5.62
CA ASN A 135 2.32 -23.97 -5.56
C ASN A 135 2.94 -23.49 -6.89
N LEU A 136 2.34 -22.44 -7.49
CA LEU A 136 2.74 -21.96 -8.82
C LEU A 136 4.13 -21.30 -8.82
N ILE A 137 4.58 -20.80 -7.67
CA ILE A 137 5.90 -20.21 -7.53
C ILE A 137 6.97 -21.29 -7.50
N GLU A 138 6.73 -22.38 -6.79
CA GLU A 138 7.66 -23.50 -6.65
C GLU A 138 7.76 -24.31 -7.93
N ARG A 139 6.61 -24.59 -8.56
CA ARG A 139 6.51 -25.35 -9.83
C ARG A 139 7.09 -24.60 -11.02
N GLY A 140 7.10 -23.27 -10.97
CA GLY A 140 7.78 -22.38 -11.90
C GLY A 140 7.76 -22.79 -13.37
N LYS A 141 6.66 -22.51 -14.07
CA LYS A 141 6.55 -22.81 -15.50
C LYS A 141 6.91 -21.57 -16.32
N LEU A 142 7.92 -21.68 -17.19
CA LEU A 142 8.34 -20.59 -18.08
C LEU A 142 7.16 -20.01 -18.88
N LEU A 143 6.23 -20.85 -19.34
CA LEU A 143 5.04 -20.39 -20.06
C LEU A 143 4.16 -19.47 -19.21
N LEU A 144 4.01 -19.74 -17.91
CA LEU A 144 3.27 -18.88 -17.00
C LEU A 144 4.04 -17.59 -16.70
N ASP A 145 5.36 -17.68 -16.58
CA ASP A 145 6.23 -16.51 -16.39
C ASP A 145 6.12 -15.57 -17.61
N LEU A 146 6.19 -16.12 -18.83
CA LEU A 146 6.01 -15.38 -20.09
C LEU A 146 4.60 -14.82 -20.22
N ALA A 147 3.56 -15.59 -19.88
CA ALA A 147 2.18 -15.08 -19.89
C ALA A 147 2.00 -13.91 -18.90
N GLY A 148 2.59 -14.01 -17.71
CA GLY A 148 2.57 -12.93 -16.73
C GLY A 148 3.26 -11.66 -17.23
N LEU A 149 4.42 -11.80 -17.89
CA LEU A 149 5.14 -10.70 -18.52
C LEU A 149 4.33 -10.08 -19.66
N LEU A 150 3.73 -10.90 -20.53
CA LEU A 150 2.90 -10.41 -21.65
C LEU A 150 1.69 -9.61 -21.16
N PHE A 151 0.96 -10.12 -20.16
CA PHE A 151 -0.15 -9.37 -19.57
C PHE A 151 0.32 -8.05 -18.95
N TRP A 152 1.48 -8.04 -18.30
CA TRP A 152 2.04 -6.82 -17.73
C TRP A 152 2.38 -5.79 -18.82
N VAL A 153 3.06 -6.20 -19.89
CA VAL A 153 3.43 -5.31 -21.02
C VAL A 153 2.18 -4.78 -21.72
N PHE A 154 1.23 -5.65 -22.08
CA PHE A 154 -0.01 -5.19 -22.73
C PHE A 154 -0.83 -4.26 -21.83
N SER A 155 -0.84 -4.49 -20.52
CA SER A 155 -1.48 -3.58 -19.59
C SER A 155 -0.79 -2.24 -19.47
N ALA A 156 0.54 -2.18 -19.59
CA ALA A 156 1.28 -0.92 -19.54
C ALA A 156 0.92 -0.01 -20.74
N GLU A 157 0.66 -0.61 -21.90
CA GLU A 157 0.23 0.10 -23.12
C GLU A 157 -1.26 0.50 -23.08
N SER A 158 -2.05 -0.10 -22.19
CA SER A 158 -3.51 0.09 -22.15
C SER A 158 -3.98 1.36 -21.44
N GLY A 159 -3.06 2.14 -20.87
CA GLY A 159 -3.34 3.37 -20.15
C GLY A 159 -3.15 3.26 -18.64
N PHE A 160 -3.79 4.16 -17.89
CA PHE A 160 -3.61 4.29 -16.45
C PHE A 160 -4.47 3.31 -15.66
N PHE A 161 -3.95 2.88 -14.52
CA PHE A 161 -4.71 2.16 -13.49
C PHE A 161 -4.55 2.84 -12.13
N TYR A 162 -5.54 3.68 -11.79
CA TYR A 162 -5.61 4.39 -10.52
C TYR A 162 -6.54 3.67 -9.56
N MET A 163 -6.00 2.67 -8.88
CA MET A 163 -6.75 1.85 -7.93
C MET A 163 -7.32 2.65 -6.75
N ASN A 164 -6.64 3.72 -6.33
CA ASN A 164 -7.06 4.64 -5.27
C ASN A 164 -8.39 5.34 -5.53
N ILE A 165 -8.75 5.53 -6.80
CA ILE A 165 -10.03 6.11 -7.22
C ILE A 165 -10.87 5.12 -8.04
N GLY A 166 -10.42 3.85 -8.11
CA GLY A 166 -11.06 2.79 -8.89
C GLY A 166 -11.27 3.12 -10.36
N TYR A 167 -10.29 3.75 -10.99
CA TYR A 167 -10.31 4.10 -12.41
C TYR A 167 -9.27 3.30 -13.19
N ALA A 168 -9.65 2.83 -14.37
CA ALA A 168 -8.74 2.26 -15.36
C ALA A 168 -9.29 2.52 -16.77
N ASP A 169 -8.42 2.82 -17.73
CA ASP A 169 -8.77 2.96 -19.14
C ASP A 169 -9.32 1.64 -19.70
N SER A 170 -8.65 0.53 -19.38
CA SER A 170 -9.10 -0.83 -19.65
C SER A 170 -9.13 -1.66 -18.35
N PRO A 171 -10.25 -1.73 -17.62
CA PRO A 171 -10.33 -2.41 -16.33
C PRO A 171 -9.93 -3.89 -16.37
N ILE A 172 -10.29 -4.59 -17.46
CA ILE A 172 -9.96 -6.01 -17.64
C ILE A 172 -8.45 -6.16 -17.81
N LEU A 173 -7.86 -5.41 -18.74
CA LEU A 173 -6.45 -5.53 -19.06
C LEU A 173 -5.58 -5.03 -17.91
N ALA A 174 -5.97 -3.96 -17.22
CA ALA A 174 -5.35 -3.48 -15.99
C ALA A 174 -5.35 -4.54 -14.89
N THR A 175 -6.46 -5.25 -14.69
CA THR A 175 -6.56 -6.31 -13.69
C THR A 175 -5.69 -7.50 -14.06
N LEU A 176 -5.73 -7.95 -15.32
CA LEU A 176 -4.89 -9.05 -15.81
C LEU A 176 -3.40 -8.71 -15.76
N GLY A 177 -3.03 -7.48 -16.13
CA GLY A 177 -1.66 -6.99 -16.05
C GLY A 177 -1.14 -6.87 -14.63
N ALA A 178 -1.96 -6.36 -13.70
CA ALA A 178 -1.59 -6.32 -12.29
C ALA A 178 -1.40 -7.72 -11.69
N VAL A 179 -2.29 -8.68 -12.03
CA VAL A 179 -2.16 -10.10 -11.66
C VAL A 179 -0.90 -10.73 -12.26
N GLY A 180 -0.72 -10.61 -13.58
CA GLY A 180 0.38 -11.20 -14.33
C GLY A 180 1.74 -10.62 -13.94
N GLY A 181 1.82 -9.30 -13.83
CA GLY A 181 3.02 -8.58 -13.39
C GLY A 181 3.39 -8.93 -11.96
N SER A 182 2.42 -9.02 -11.04
CA SER A 182 2.68 -9.47 -9.66
C SER A 182 3.25 -10.88 -9.62
N TYR A 183 2.69 -11.81 -10.39
CA TYR A 183 3.22 -13.17 -10.50
C TYR A 183 4.64 -13.19 -11.07
N PHE A 184 4.88 -12.50 -12.17
CA PHE A 184 6.18 -12.42 -12.82
C PHE A 184 7.25 -11.86 -11.87
N ILE A 185 6.96 -10.75 -11.18
CA ILE A 185 7.88 -10.17 -10.20
C ILE A 185 8.12 -11.10 -9.02
N MET A 186 7.09 -11.79 -8.51
CA MET A 186 7.28 -12.81 -7.46
C MET A 186 8.22 -13.94 -7.93
N ARG A 187 8.11 -14.35 -9.20
CA ARG A 187 8.96 -15.39 -9.81
C ARG A 187 10.41 -14.92 -9.95
N VAL A 188 10.63 -13.70 -10.48
CA VAL A 188 11.96 -13.09 -10.54
C VAL A 188 12.58 -13.00 -9.14
N CYS A 189 11.84 -12.51 -8.15
CA CYS A 189 12.31 -12.44 -6.76
C CYS A 189 12.66 -13.82 -6.21
N CYS A 190 11.87 -14.86 -6.49
CA CYS A 190 12.17 -16.22 -6.05
C CYS A 190 13.46 -16.75 -6.68
N LEU A 191 13.67 -16.50 -7.99
CA LEU A 191 14.90 -16.90 -8.69
C LEU A 191 16.13 -16.15 -8.15
N LEU A 192 16.02 -14.84 -7.91
CA LEU A 192 17.10 -14.06 -7.29
C LEU A 192 17.47 -14.59 -5.91
N MET A 193 16.48 -14.99 -5.11
CA MET A 193 16.70 -15.57 -3.78
C MET A 193 17.26 -17.00 -3.79
N ARG A 194 17.25 -17.70 -4.93
CA ARG A 194 17.92 -19.01 -5.10
C ARG A 194 19.42 -18.86 -5.41
N SER A 195 19.88 -17.67 -5.78
CA SER A 195 21.31 -17.42 -5.97
C SER A 195 22.07 -17.52 -4.64
N GLN A 196 23.39 -17.79 -4.69
CA GLN A 196 24.22 -17.85 -3.48
C GLN A 196 24.38 -16.47 -2.79
N TYR A 197 23.98 -15.40 -3.47
CA TYR A 197 24.09 -14.04 -2.94
C TYR A 197 22.88 -13.70 -2.06
N GLN A 198 23.13 -13.21 -0.83
CA GLN A 198 22.09 -13.07 0.20
C GLN A 198 21.24 -11.78 0.12
N TRP A 199 21.47 -10.92 -0.87
CA TRP A 199 20.71 -9.68 -1.12
C TRP A 199 20.22 -8.94 0.15
N PRO A 200 21.12 -8.59 1.11
CA PRO A 200 20.73 -8.15 2.45
C PRO A 200 19.91 -6.84 2.42
N VAL A 201 20.22 -5.94 1.49
CA VAL A 201 19.49 -4.68 1.29
C VAL A 201 18.04 -4.96 0.89
N PHE A 202 17.81 -5.76 -0.17
CA PHE A 202 16.45 -6.11 -0.61
C PHE A 202 15.65 -6.82 0.49
N ARG A 203 16.31 -7.70 1.26
CA ARG A 203 15.68 -8.37 2.40
C ARG A 203 15.21 -7.37 3.46
N LYS A 204 16.02 -6.35 3.76
CA LYS A 204 15.66 -5.28 4.69
C LYS A 204 14.51 -4.43 4.16
N TYR A 205 14.60 -3.98 2.90
CA TYR A 205 13.53 -3.20 2.26
C TYR A 205 12.19 -3.94 2.25
N GLY A 206 12.18 -5.24 1.92
CA GLY A 206 10.96 -6.05 1.99
C GLY A 206 10.41 -6.14 3.42
N LYS A 207 11.26 -6.44 4.40
CA LYS A 207 10.88 -6.62 5.81
C LYS A 207 10.34 -5.34 6.46
N ASP A 208 10.89 -4.19 6.08
CA ASP A 208 10.61 -2.89 6.68
C ASP A 208 9.75 -1.99 5.76
N SER A 209 9.25 -2.53 4.63
CA SER A 209 8.46 -1.83 3.59
C SER A 209 7.28 -1.02 4.13
N LEU A 210 6.53 -1.57 5.09
CA LEU A 210 5.41 -0.88 5.73
C LEU A 210 5.87 0.38 6.48
N VAL A 211 7.00 0.31 7.17
CA VAL A 211 7.56 1.43 7.92
C VAL A 211 8.11 2.47 6.96
N MET A 212 8.81 2.03 5.91
CA MET A 212 9.28 2.90 4.83
C MET A 212 8.12 3.67 4.19
N LEU A 213 6.99 3.02 3.90
CA LEU A 213 5.78 3.68 3.38
C LEU A 213 5.23 4.73 4.36
N CYS A 214 5.14 4.40 5.65
CA CYS A 214 4.64 5.32 6.65
C CYS A 214 5.54 6.57 6.80
N PHE A 215 6.85 6.38 6.86
CA PHE A 215 7.82 7.47 7.00
C PHE A 215 8.01 8.29 5.72
N HIS A 216 7.85 7.67 4.56
CA HIS A 216 7.71 8.38 3.29
C HIS A 216 6.54 9.36 3.33
N LEU A 217 5.41 8.94 3.91
CA LEU A 217 4.21 9.77 4.01
C LEU A 217 4.33 10.84 5.09
N ILE A 218 5.06 10.57 6.17
CA ILE A 218 5.39 11.59 7.16
C ILE A 218 6.24 12.69 6.52
N ASP A 219 7.29 12.33 5.77
CA ASP A 219 8.11 13.28 5.02
C ASP A 219 7.26 14.13 4.06
N LEU A 220 6.43 13.47 3.24
CA LEU A 220 5.59 14.13 2.24
C LEU A 220 4.55 15.08 2.83
N ASN A 221 3.87 14.64 3.89
CA ASN A 221 2.69 15.35 4.37
C ASN A 221 3.00 16.31 5.51
N ALA A 222 3.98 16.01 6.37
CA ALA A 222 4.28 16.85 7.54
C ALA A 222 5.29 17.96 7.23
N PHE A 223 6.29 17.69 6.37
CA PHE A 223 7.41 18.60 6.14
C PHE A 223 7.37 19.24 4.74
N LEU A 224 7.85 20.48 4.66
CA LEU A 224 8.00 21.22 3.39
C LEU A 224 9.41 21.09 2.78
N ILE A 225 10.24 20.17 3.29
CA ILE A 225 11.64 19.98 2.86
C ILE A 225 11.70 19.56 1.39
N GLY A 226 10.90 18.57 0.98
CA GLY A 226 10.86 18.09 -0.40
C GLY A 226 10.55 19.20 -1.41
N PRO A 227 9.40 19.90 -1.30
CA PRO A 227 9.07 21.00 -2.21
C PRO A 227 10.12 22.13 -2.24
N ARG A 228 10.73 22.47 -1.09
CA ARG A 228 11.78 23.48 -1.04
C ARG A 228 13.06 23.04 -1.72
N LEU A 229 13.46 21.79 -1.49
CA LEU A 229 14.63 21.20 -2.15
C LEU A 229 14.41 21.17 -3.66
N PHE A 230 13.20 20.80 -4.11
CA PHE A 230 12.82 20.86 -5.54
C PHE A 230 13.09 22.26 -6.10
N ASN A 231 12.44 23.26 -5.53
CA ASN A 231 12.47 24.63 -6.03
C ASN A 231 13.91 25.18 -6.02
N LYS A 232 14.67 24.93 -4.94
CA LYS A 232 16.05 25.36 -4.85
C LYS A 232 16.92 24.74 -5.94
N VAL A 233 16.78 23.44 -6.21
CA VAL A 233 17.56 22.75 -7.25
C VAL A 233 17.15 23.24 -8.64
N VAL A 234 15.86 23.46 -8.89
CA VAL A 234 15.40 24.05 -10.16
C VAL A 234 15.97 25.45 -10.36
N THR A 235 15.92 26.31 -9.34
CA THR A 235 16.47 27.67 -9.41
C THR A 235 17.99 27.68 -9.62
N MET A 236 18.73 26.74 -9.02
CA MET A 236 20.19 26.69 -9.15
C MET A 236 20.67 26.03 -10.45
N SER A 237 20.00 24.97 -10.90
CA SER A 237 20.44 24.16 -12.05
C SER A 237 19.75 24.53 -13.36
N GLY A 238 18.60 25.20 -13.30
CA GLY A 238 17.72 25.46 -14.44
C GLY A 238 17.03 24.21 -15.00
N LYS A 239 17.22 23.03 -14.40
CA LYS A 239 16.78 21.74 -14.95
C LYS A 239 15.85 20.99 -14.00
N ILE A 240 14.65 20.67 -14.48
CA ILE A 240 13.63 19.95 -13.69
C ILE A 240 14.05 18.49 -13.46
N GLU A 241 14.71 17.87 -14.43
CA GLU A 241 15.13 16.46 -14.35
C GLU A 241 16.12 16.25 -13.20
N VAL A 242 17.06 17.18 -13.04
CA VAL A 242 18.03 17.16 -11.94
C VAL A 242 17.31 17.27 -10.59
N ALA A 243 16.31 18.16 -10.48
CA ALA A 243 15.53 18.31 -9.26
C ALA A 243 14.72 17.04 -8.93
N ILE A 244 14.18 16.35 -9.93
CA ILE A 244 13.49 15.06 -9.75
C ILE A 244 14.45 14.00 -9.20
N VAL A 245 15.63 13.84 -9.80
CA VAL A 245 16.62 12.86 -9.34
C VAL A 245 17.05 13.16 -7.90
N VAL A 246 17.36 14.42 -7.60
CA VAL A 246 17.76 14.85 -6.24
C VAL A 246 16.65 14.55 -5.23
N ILE A 247 15.39 14.80 -5.56
CA ILE A 247 14.26 14.49 -4.67
C ILE A 247 14.10 12.99 -4.45
N ILE A 248 14.21 12.18 -5.51
CA ILE A 248 14.12 10.72 -5.38
C ILE A 248 15.24 10.23 -4.44
N CYS A 249 16.48 10.68 -4.64
CA CYS A 249 17.60 10.36 -3.77
C CYS A 249 17.35 10.79 -2.31
N TYR A 250 16.88 12.02 -2.09
CA TYR A 250 16.52 12.52 -0.77
C TYR A 250 15.45 11.63 -0.10
N ARG A 251 14.37 11.30 -0.80
CA ARG A 251 13.29 10.48 -0.25
C ARG A 251 13.74 9.06 0.05
N LEU A 252 14.54 8.45 -0.82
CA LEU A 252 15.15 7.14 -0.58
C LEU A 252 16.07 7.16 0.64
N PHE A 253 16.84 8.23 0.82
CA PHE A 253 17.68 8.42 1.99
C PHE A 253 16.85 8.54 3.28
N VAL A 254 15.80 9.38 3.28
CA VAL A 254 14.92 9.56 4.47
C VAL A 254 14.29 8.25 4.90
N ILE A 255 13.70 7.47 3.98
CA ILE A 255 13.09 6.18 4.34
C ILE A 255 14.12 5.14 4.78
N TRP A 256 15.35 5.18 4.23
CA TRP A 256 16.42 4.30 4.64
C TRP A 256 16.88 4.60 6.07
N VAL A 257 17.13 5.88 6.38
CA VAL A 257 17.46 6.33 7.74
C VAL A 257 16.35 5.97 8.72
N ALA A 258 15.08 6.20 8.37
CA ALA A 258 13.94 5.80 9.19
C ALA A 258 13.92 4.30 9.47
N SER A 259 14.23 3.45 8.47
CA SER A 259 14.29 1.99 8.65
C SER A 259 15.41 1.52 9.61
N ILE A 260 16.41 2.36 9.88
CA ILE A 260 17.48 2.08 10.84
C ILE A 260 17.09 2.61 12.21
N ILE A 261 16.61 3.85 12.32
CA ILE A 261 16.35 4.52 13.60
C ILE A 261 15.10 3.99 14.29
N VAL A 262 13.99 3.82 13.56
CA VAL A 262 12.66 3.52 14.14
C VAL A 262 12.65 2.27 15.02
N PRO A 263 13.29 1.14 14.65
CA PRO A 263 13.40 -0.03 15.53
C PRO A 263 14.03 0.23 16.90
N HIS A 264 14.87 1.26 17.03
CA HIS A 264 15.58 1.58 18.26
C HIS A 264 14.81 2.53 19.19
N ILE A 265 13.73 3.16 18.72
CA ILE A 265 12.90 4.05 19.55
C ILE A 265 11.86 3.20 20.31
N PRO A 266 11.93 3.08 21.65
CA PRO A 266 11.18 2.08 22.42
C PRO A 266 9.66 2.13 22.26
N VAL A 267 9.10 3.33 22.12
CA VAL A 267 7.65 3.56 21.97
C VAL A 267 7.22 3.41 20.51
N ILE A 268 7.93 4.07 19.58
CA ILE A 268 7.58 4.11 18.16
C ILE A 268 7.71 2.73 17.50
N ARG A 269 8.74 1.94 17.86
CA ARG A 269 8.98 0.61 17.26
C ARG A 269 7.78 -0.33 17.39
N SER A 270 7.03 -0.25 18.47
CA SER A 270 5.89 -1.15 18.73
C SER A 270 4.67 -0.83 17.87
N PHE A 271 4.53 0.43 17.46
CA PHE A 271 3.47 0.87 16.56
C PHE A 271 3.69 0.41 15.11
N PHE A 272 4.93 0.46 14.65
CA PHE A 272 5.30 0.18 13.26
C PHE A 272 5.79 -1.25 13.03
N PHE A 273 6.30 -1.92 14.07
CA PHE A 273 6.73 -3.32 14.05
C PHE A 273 6.03 -4.17 15.12
N PRO A 274 4.69 -4.22 15.15
CA PRO A 274 3.95 -4.90 16.23
C PRO A 274 4.23 -6.41 16.34
N ARG A 275 4.71 -7.04 15.26
CA ARG A 275 5.12 -8.45 15.26
C ARG A 275 6.49 -8.69 15.92
N LYS A 276 7.41 -7.71 15.83
CA LYS A 276 8.77 -7.81 16.42
C LYS A 276 8.80 -7.28 17.85
N PHE A 277 8.06 -6.19 18.09
CA PHE A 277 8.01 -5.49 19.37
C PHE A 277 6.55 -5.30 19.82
N PRO A 278 5.90 -6.34 20.36
CA PRO A 278 4.53 -6.23 20.82
C PRO A 278 4.46 -5.41 22.13
N PHE A 279 3.38 -4.63 22.31
CA PHE A 279 3.15 -3.86 23.56
C PHE A 279 2.96 -4.73 24.79
N LYS A 280 2.39 -5.92 24.62
CA LYS A 280 2.29 -6.94 25.67
C LYS A 280 3.20 -8.09 25.29
N VAL A 281 4.10 -8.46 26.20
CA VAL A 281 4.89 -9.68 26.06
C VAL A 281 3.90 -10.84 26.08
N LYS A 282 3.75 -11.53 24.95
CA LYS A 282 3.07 -12.82 24.94
C LYS A 282 3.94 -13.78 25.75
N ASP A 283 3.40 -14.40 26.79
CA ASP A 283 4.09 -15.44 27.53
C ASP A 283 4.73 -16.43 26.56
N LYS A 284 6.01 -16.76 26.80
CA LYS A 284 6.88 -17.57 25.92
C LYS A 284 6.21 -18.85 25.42
N GLN A 285 5.26 -19.42 26.17
CA GLN A 285 4.53 -20.63 25.80
C GLN A 285 3.57 -20.45 24.60
N SER A 286 3.07 -19.25 24.33
CA SER A 286 2.14 -18.99 23.21
C SER A 286 2.83 -18.77 21.84
N LEU A 287 4.15 -18.51 21.84
CA LEU A 287 4.94 -18.33 20.63
C LEU A 287 5.33 -19.68 20.01
N VAL A 288 5.65 -20.69 20.82
CA VAL A 288 5.98 -22.05 20.36
C VAL A 288 4.77 -22.75 19.72
N LYS A 289 3.55 -22.47 20.21
CA LYS A 289 2.32 -23.11 19.69
C LYS A 289 1.90 -22.58 18.30
N ASN A 290 2.42 -21.42 17.88
CA ASN A 290 2.10 -20.80 16.59
C ASN A 290 3.18 -21.00 15.52
N SER A 291 4.36 -21.53 15.86
CA SER A 291 5.38 -21.92 14.87
C SER A 291 5.20 -23.35 14.33
N LEU A 292 4.23 -24.09 14.87
CA LEU A 292 3.91 -25.48 14.50
C LEU A 292 2.50 -25.64 13.89
N ARG A 293 1.90 -24.55 13.38
CA ARG A 293 0.63 -24.58 12.64
C ARG A 293 0.72 -23.80 11.33
#